data_AF-A0A7C8ADR9-F1
#
_entry.id   AF-A0A7C8ADR9-F1
#
_cell.length_a   1.000
_cell.length_b   1.000
_cell.length_c   1.000
_cell.angle_alpha   90.00
_cell.angle_beta   90.00
_cell.angle_gamma   90.00
#
_symmetry.space_group_name_H-M   'P 1'
#
loop_
_entity.id
_entity.type
_entity.pdbx_description
1 polymer ?
#
loop_
_entity_poly.entity_id
_entity_poly.type
_entity_poly.pdbx_seq_one_letter_code
_entity_poly.pdbx_strand_id
1 'polypeptide(L)'
;MQYENKGRFIVKFGDIPSPRQQLVEIGVEERRNNYREVELGFDEERASREAKRCLSCRRCLGCALCWAECKPEAIQFDIQDEIIELAADSVIISPGVERALDRIDRRFGLAKDTNIITDLQLERMLSESGPSAGLVIRPYDGEIPASVSFVQAYEKAAPGMHQAALTFAVNEASMLRRRLPRAEVVMFADGLNDFPEGKKALDLAGVEVLSAPVQSVAPNGGSSVKVAFGAEGQAREFDLVVLITQPQLSKDSRDLAKGLGLGLTYADFLSGEGDGLLKTDKQDVQLARQA
;
A
#
# COMPACT_ATOMS: atom_id res chain seq x y z
N MET A 1 -37.63 17.27 -27.57
CA MET A 1 -38.54 16.38 -26.81
C MET A 1 -39.01 15.25 -27.75
N GLN A 2 -38.13 14.27 -28.05
CA GLN A 2 -38.40 13.13 -28.95
C GLN A 2 -37.74 11.83 -28.45
N TYR A 3 -37.67 11.63 -27.12
CA TYR A 3 -37.10 10.43 -26.50
C TYR A 3 -38.09 9.73 -25.57
N GLU A 4 -39.37 9.75 -25.93
CA GLU A 4 -40.39 8.91 -25.31
C GLU A 4 -40.88 7.92 -26.38
N ASN A 5 -40.90 6.62 -26.04
CA ASN A 5 -41.48 5.50 -26.79
C ASN A 5 -40.64 4.68 -27.78
N LYS A 6 -39.32 4.58 -27.64
CA LYS A 6 -38.59 3.40 -28.16
C LYS A 6 -37.70 2.81 -27.07
N GLY A 7 -37.98 1.53 -26.77
CA GLY A 7 -37.37 0.79 -25.69
C GLY A 7 -35.85 0.89 -25.66
N ARG A 8 -35.32 0.93 -24.43
CA ARG A 8 -33.90 0.93 -24.10
C ARG A 8 -33.13 0.00 -25.03
N PHE A 9 -32.13 0.53 -25.73
CA PHE A 9 -31.16 -0.27 -26.48
C PHE A 9 -30.31 -1.08 -25.48
N ILE A 10 -30.85 -2.23 -25.06
CA ILE A 10 -30.13 -3.22 -24.27
C ILE A 10 -29.40 -4.11 -25.27
N VAL A 11 -28.07 -4.02 -25.29
CA VAL A 11 -27.23 -5.01 -25.98
C VAL A 11 -27.49 -6.35 -25.29
N LYS A 12 -28.13 -7.29 -26.00
CA LYS A 12 -28.40 -8.63 -25.45
C LYS A 12 -27.09 -9.43 -25.41
N PHE A 13 -26.45 -9.45 -24.25
CA PHE A 13 -25.51 -10.52 -23.92
C PHE A 13 -26.30 -11.81 -23.72
N GLY A 14 -25.92 -12.87 -24.44
CA GLY A 14 -26.62 -14.17 -24.41
C GLY A 14 -26.57 -14.90 -23.07
N ASP A 15 -25.67 -14.46 -22.18
CA ASP A 15 -25.49 -15.00 -20.84
C ASP A 15 -25.97 -13.97 -19.80
N ILE A 16 -27.29 -13.89 -19.63
CA ILE A 16 -27.94 -12.99 -18.68
C ILE A 16 -27.66 -13.46 -17.23
N PRO A 17 -27.46 -12.54 -16.27
CA PRO A 17 -27.06 -12.86 -14.91
C PRO A 17 -28.09 -13.75 -14.22
N SER A 18 -27.64 -14.88 -13.70
CA SER A 18 -28.44 -15.63 -12.74
C SER A 18 -28.69 -14.74 -11.50
N PRO A 19 -29.89 -14.77 -10.91
CA PRO A 19 -30.17 -14.07 -9.66
C PRO A 19 -29.13 -14.43 -8.59
N ARG A 20 -28.79 -13.47 -7.72
CA ARG A 20 -27.88 -13.73 -6.61
C ARG A 20 -28.40 -14.91 -5.79
N GLN A 21 -27.50 -15.79 -5.39
CA GLN A 21 -27.88 -16.84 -4.46
C GLN A 21 -28.34 -16.18 -3.16
N GLN A 22 -29.48 -16.61 -2.64
CA GLN A 22 -30.00 -16.09 -1.38
C GLN A 22 -29.30 -16.77 -0.22
N LEU A 23 -28.91 -15.95 0.76
CA LEU A 23 -28.26 -16.38 1.99
C LEU A 23 -29.20 -17.31 2.73
N VAL A 24 -28.69 -18.46 3.18
CA VAL A 24 -29.53 -19.41 3.92
C VAL A 24 -29.72 -18.87 5.32
N GLU A 25 -30.96 -18.63 5.71
CA GLU A 25 -31.29 -18.18 7.06
C GLU A 25 -32.14 -19.21 7.79
N ILE A 26 -31.97 -19.31 9.11
CA ILE A 26 -32.87 -20.10 9.96
C ILE A 26 -34.26 -19.45 10.03
N GLY A 27 -35.32 -20.24 10.19
CA GLY A 27 -36.69 -19.71 10.25
C GLY A 27 -36.94 -18.81 11.47
N VAL A 28 -37.83 -17.82 11.35
CA VAL A 28 -38.11 -16.82 12.41
C VAL A 28 -38.51 -17.47 13.75
N GLU A 29 -39.23 -18.59 13.73
CA GLU A 29 -39.61 -19.30 14.95
C GLU A 29 -38.40 -19.96 15.64
N GLU A 30 -37.41 -20.43 14.89
CA GLU A 30 -36.17 -21.00 15.43
C GLU A 30 -35.22 -19.93 15.98
N ARG A 31 -35.40 -18.66 15.58
CA ARG A 31 -34.64 -17.53 16.11
C ARG A 31 -35.06 -17.14 17.53
N ARG A 32 -36.23 -17.59 18.01
CA ARG A 32 -36.77 -17.13 19.29
C ARG A 32 -36.02 -17.71 20.48
N ASN A 33 -35.70 -16.84 21.44
CA ASN A 33 -35.12 -17.18 22.75
C ASN A 33 -33.76 -17.86 22.71
N ASN A 34 -32.97 -17.65 21.65
CA ASN A 34 -31.59 -18.09 21.58
C ASN A 34 -30.74 -17.09 20.78
N TYR A 35 -29.43 -17.26 20.81
CA TYR A 35 -28.46 -16.42 20.10
C TYR A 35 -27.77 -17.20 18.98
N ARG A 36 -28.48 -18.11 18.31
CA ARG A 36 -27.90 -18.87 17.20
C ARG A 36 -27.73 -17.97 15.97
N GLU A 37 -26.64 -18.19 15.25
CA GLU A 37 -26.33 -17.47 14.01
C GLU A 37 -27.49 -17.57 13.03
N VAL A 38 -27.96 -16.41 12.56
CA VAL A 38 -29.18 -16.35 11.74
C VAL A 38 -28.85 -16.61 10.27
N GLU A 39 -27.68 -16.16 9.84
CA GLU A 39 -27.18 -16.28 8.47
C GLU A 39 -26.16 -17.43 8.41
N LEU A 40 -26.58 -18.58 7.88
CA LEU A 40 -25.75 -19.80 7.88
C LEU A 40 -24.69 -19.83 6.75
N GLY A 41 -24.61 -18.76 5.95
CA GLY A 41 -23.76 -18.71 4.76
C GLY A 41 -24.34 -19.45 3.56
N PHE A 42 -23.50 -19.70 2.56
CA PHE A 42 -23.84 -20.54 1.41
C PHE A 42 -23.34 -21.97 1.61
N ASP A 43 -24.15 -22.94 1.21
CA ASP A 43 -23.64 -24.28 0.94
C ASP A 43 -22.65 -24.25 -0.24
N GLU A 44 -21.83 -25.29 -0.34
CA GLU A 44 -20.75 -25.40 -1.32
C GLU A 44 -21.25 -25.21 -2.77
N GLU A 45 -22.44 -25.71 -3.08
CA GLU A 45 -23.02 -25.64 -4.41
C GLU A 45 -23.50 -24.21 -4.76
N ARG A 46 -24.14 -23.51 -3.80
CA ARG A 46 -24.52 -22.10 -3.93
C ARG A 46 -23.32 -21.18 -3.97
N ALA A 47 -22.31 -21.43 -3.15
CA ALA A 47 -21.05 -20.68 -3.18
C ALA A 47 -20.38 -20.79 -4.55
N SER A 48 -20.32 -22.01 -5.12
CA SER A 48 -19.77 -22.25 -6.47
C SER A 48 -20.57 -21.53 -7.57
N ARG A 49 -21.90 -21.49 -7.46
CA ARG A 49 -22.78 -20.76 -8.40
C ARG A 49 -22.67 -19.24 -8.28
N GLU A 50 -22.55 -18.72 -7.06
CA GLU A 50 -22.35 -17.29 -6.79
C GLU A 50 -20.98 -16.82 -7.32
N ALA A 51 -19.93 -17.61 -7.10
CA ALA A 51 -18.57 -17.31 -7.56
C ALA A 51 -18.49 -17.22 -9.09
N LYS A 52 -19.19 -18.10 -9.81
CA LYS A 52 -19.27 -18.06 -11.29
C LYS A 52 -19.96 -16.80 -11.85
N ARG A 53 -20.66 -16.00 -11.02
CA ARG A 53 -21.27 -14.72 -11.43
C ARG A 53 -20.28 -13.54 -11.41
N CYS A 54 -19.10 -13.66 -10.79
CA CYS A 54 -18.22 -12.50 -10.60
C CYS A 54 -17.28 -12.25 -11.81
N LEU A 55 -17.41 -11.09 -12.45
CA LEU A 55 -16.54 -10.59 -13.55
C LEU A 55 -15.68 -9.42 -13.04
N SER A 56 -14.55 -9.73 -12.41
CA SER A 56 -13.59 -8.72 -11.93
C SER A 56 -12.57 -8.37 -13.02
N CYS A 57 -12.77 -7.30 -13.84
CA CYS A 57 -11.68 -6.59 -14.55
C CYS A 57 -12.07 -5.23 -15.24
N ARG A 58 -11.75 -4.09 -14.60
CA ARG A 58 -11.26 -2.75 -15.09
C ARG A 58 -12.07 -1.79 -16.04
N ARG A 59 -12.05 -0.49 -15.65
CA ARG A 59 -12.54 0.79 -16.28
C ARG A 59 -14.04 0.83 -16.63
N CYS A 60 -14.70 1.98 -16.46
CA CYS A 60 -16.12 2.14 -16.84
C CYS A 60 -16.25 1.98 -18.36
N LEU A 61 -17.02 0.98 -18.80
CA LEU A 61 -17.27 0.70 -20.22
C LEU A 61 -18.64 1.22 -20.69
N GLY A 62 -19.32 2.03 -19.87
CA GLY A 62 -20.63 2.61 -20.23
C GLY A 62 -21.78 1.59 -20.24
N CYS A 63 -21.65 0.45 -19.56
CA CYS A 63 -22.67 -0.60 -19.57
C CYS A 63 -23.92 -0.28 -18.74
N ALA A 64 -23.90 0.79 -17.95
CA ALA A 64 -25.00 1.26 -17.09
C ALA A 64 -25.55 0.25 -16.06
N LEU A 65 -24.86 -0.87 -15.82
CA LEU A 65 -25.30 -1.88 -14.83
C LEU A 65 -25.28 -1.33 -13.40
N CYS A 66 -24.27 -0.53 -13.06
CA CYS A 66 -24.20 0.12 -11.75
C CYS A 66 -25.41 1.06 -11.53
N TRP A 67 -25.82 1.80 -12.57
CA TRP A 67 -26.99 2.69 -12.52
C TRP A 67 -28.29 1.90 -12.31
N ALA A 68 -28.46 0.78 -13.03
CA ALA A 68 -29.65 -0.06 -12.91
C ALA A 68 -29.81 -0.68 -11.51
N GLU A 69 -28.71 -1.00 -10.83
CA GLU A 69 -28.71 -1.61 -9.49
C GLU A 69 -28.72 -0.58 -8.34
N CYS A 70 -28.51 0.70 -8.64
CA CYS A 70 -28.43 1.76 -7.64
C CYS A 70 -29.81 2.12 -7.11
N LYS A 71 -30.28 1.43 -6.05
CA LYS A 71 -31.57 1.74 -5.39
C LYS A 71 -31.72 3.22 -4.96
N PRO A 72 -30.68 3.92 -4.49
CA PRO A 72 -30.76 5.34 -4.17
C PRO A 72 -30.77 6.28 -5.39
N GLU A 73 -30.64 5.74 -6.61
CA GLU A 73 -30.60 6.50 -7.87
C GLU A 73 -29.48 7.57 -7.93
N ALA A 74 -28.36 7.33 -7.23
CA ALA A 74 -27.28 8.31 -7.05
C ALA A 74 -26.31 8.45 -8.24
N ILE A 75 -26.43 7.63 -9.29
CA ILE A 75 -25.47 7.61 -10.40
C ILE A 75 -25.96 8.54 -11.51
N GLN A 76 -25.17 9.58 -11.80
CA GLN A 76 -25.43 10.53 -12.89
C GLN A 76 -24.21 10.53 -13.82
N PHE A 77 -24.42 10.15 -15.09
CA PHE A 77 -23.34 10.03 -16.08
C PHE A 77 -22.99 11.35 -16.76
N ASP A 78 -23.84 12.35 -16.60
CA ASP A 78 -23.76 13.67 -17.22
C ASP A 78 -23.20 14.75 -16.29
N ILE A 79 -22.79 14.39 -15.07
CA ILE A 79 -22.05 15.30 -14.18
C ILE A 79 -20.83 15.82 -14.94
N GLN A 80 -20.74 17.14 -15.04
CA GLN A 80 -19.62 17.84 -15.65
C GLN A 80 -18.65 18.32 -14.56
N ASP A 81 -17.40 18.52 -14.95
CA ASP A 81 -16.43 19.21 -14.10
C ASP A 81 -16.90 20.65 -13.83
N GLU A 82 -16.83 21.07 -12.56
CA GLU A 82 -17.15 22.43 -12.14
C GLU A 82 -15.89 23.13 -11.63
N ILE A 83 -15.71 24.40 -12.02
CA ILE A 83 -14.68 25.27 -11.48
C ILE A 83 -15.32 26.14 -10.40
N ILE A 84 -14.91 25.95 -9.16
CA ILE A 84 -15.40 26.72 -8.01
C ILE A 84 -14.37 27.80 -7.67
N GLU A 85 -14.77 29.06 -7.72
CA GLU A 85 -13.96 30.19 -7.27
C GLU A 85 -14.17 30.43 -5.76
N LEU A 86 -13.11 30.27 -4.97
CA LEU A 86 -13.14 30.47 -3.53
C LEU A 86 -12.22 31.62 -3.14
N ALA A 87 -12.78 32.61 -2.43
CA ALA A 87 -11.98 33.62 -1.74
C ALA A 87 -11.59 33.08 -0.36
N ALA A 88 -10.30 33.09 -0.05
CA ALA A 88 -9.76 32.65 1.23
C ALA A 88 -8.65 33.60 1.69
N ASP A 89 -8.62 33.88 2.99
CA ASP A 89 -7.58 34.72 3.60
C ASP A 89 -6.24 33.98 3.75
N SER A 90 -6.26 32.64 3.77
CA SER A 90 -5.07 31.81 3.90
C SER A 90 -5.25 30.45 3.25
N VAL A 91 -4.15 29.90 2.70
CA VAL A 91 -4.10 28.56 2.11
C VAL A 91 -3.05 27.71 2.84
N ILE A 92 -3.47 26.54 3.33
CA ILE A 92 -2.58 25.54 3.92
C ILE A 92 -2.38 24.39 2.93
N ILE A 93 -1.14 24.12 2.56
CA ILE A 93 -0.78 23.01 1.68
C ILE A 93 -0.23 21.88 2.53
N SER A 94 -0.90 20.72 2.52
CA SER A 94 -0.45 19.50 3.21
C SER A 94 -0.04 18.43 2.20
N PRO A 95 1.10 18.57 1.51
CA PRO A 95 1.51 17.60 0.51
C PRO A 95 1.81 16.26 1.19
N GLY A 96 1.28 15.18 0.63
CA GLY A 96 1.65 13.83 1.03
C GLY A 96 3.06 13.47 0.55
N VAL A 97 3.59 12.37 1.08
CA VAL A 97 4.81 11.73 0.56
C VAL A 97 4.45 10.48 -0.23
N GLU A 98 5.24 10.18 -1.25
CA GLU A 98 5.19 8.96 -2.05
C GLU A 98 6.49 8.16 -1.90
N ARG A 99 6.43 6.85 -2.14
CA ARG A 99 7.60 5.96 -2.19
C ARG A 99 7.74 5.45 -3.62
N ALA A 100 8.31 6.29 -4.49
CA ALA A 100 8.39 6.03 -5.91
C ALA A 100 9.31 4.83 -6.24
N LEU A 101 8.77 3.85 -6.97
CA LEU A 101 9.45 2.58 -7.28
C LEU A 101 10.41 2.68 -8.48
N ASP A 102 10.20 3.66 -9.36
CA ASP A 102 10.99 3.91 -10.56
C ASP A 102 12.45 4.31 -10.27
N ARG A 103 12.71 4.76 -9.03
CA ARG A 103 14.02 5.15 -8.52
C ARG A 103 14.82 4.00 -7.90
N ILE A 104 14.23 2.82 -7.76
CA ILE A 104 14.93 1.66 -7.22
C ILE A 104 15.89 1.13 -8.30
N ASP A 105 17.16 1.04 -7.96
CA ASP A 105 18.17 0.52 -8.87
C ASP A 105 17.83 -0.92 -9.29
N ARG A 106 17.99 -1.21 -10.59
CA ARG A 106 17.74 -2.54 -11.19
C ARG A 106 18.54 -3.67 -10.53
N ARG A 107 19.63 -3.36 -9.83
CA ARG A 107 20.43 -4.30 -9.06
C ARG A 107 19.65 -4.90 -7.89
N PHE A 108 18.62 -4.22 -7.36
CA PHE A 108 17.77 -4.73 -6.27
C PHE A 108 16.65 -5.65 -6.74
N GLY A 109 16.58 -5.93 -8.05
CA GLY A 109 15.75 -7.01 -8.56
C GLY A 109 14.23 -6.82 -8.46
N LEU A 110 13.74 -5.64 -8.06
CA LEU A 110 12.30 -5.36 -8.04
C LEU A 110 11.67 -5.69 -9.41
N ALA A 111 10.54 -6.40 -9.38
CA ALA A 111 9.82 -6.93 -10.55
C ALA A 111 10.56 -7.98 -11.39
N LYS A 112 11.76 -8.44 -10.99
CA LYS A 112 12.40 -9.65 -11.55
C LYS A 112 11.97 -10.92 -10.83
N ASP A 113 11.56 -10.80 -9.58
CA ASP A 113 11.04 -11.86 -8.74
C ASP A 113 9.80 -11.37 -7.98
N THR A 114 8.81 -12.22 -7.79
CA THR A 114 7.61 -11.91 -7.00
C THR A 114 7.86 -11.90 -5.51
N ASN A 115 8.91 -12.57 -5.03
CA ASN A 115 9.33 -12.57 -3.63
C ASN A 115 10.25 -11.39 -3.27
N ILE A 116 10.46 -10.46 -4.21
CA ILE A 116 11.07 -9.15 -3.94
C ILE A 116 9.93 -8.13 -3.86
N ILE A 117 9.62 -7.70 -2.64
CA ILE A 117 8.57 -6.74 -2.33
C ILE A 117 9.14 -5.45 -1.77
N THR A 118 8.33 -4.40 -1.69
CA THR A 118 8.68 -3.18 -0.96
C THR A 118 8.18 -3.22 0.47
N ASP A 119 8.78 -2.37 1.29
CA ASP A 119 8.30 -2.03 2.63
C ASP A 119 6.78 -1.74 2.67
N LEU A 120 6.23 -0.89 1.80
CA LEU A 120 4.76 -0.66 1.77
C LEU A 120 3.93 -1.92 1.43
N GLN A 121 4.46 -2.86 0.65
CA GLN A 121 3.75 -4.11 0.37
C GLN A 121 3.72 -5.01 1.60
N LEU A 122 4.83 -5.04 2.35
CA LEU A 122 4.89 -5.72 3.64
C LEU A 122 3.91 -5.09 4.64
N GLU A 123 3.84 -3.76 4.73
CA GLU A 123 2.89 -3.06 5.61
C GLU A 123 1.45 -3.51 5.34
N ARG A 124 1.06 -3.56 4.05
CA ARG A 124 -0.27 -4.06 3.67
C ARG A 124 -0.48 -5.50 4.07
N MET A 125 0.55 -6.36 4.03
CA MET A 125 0.45 -7.74 4.52
C MET A 125 0.33 -7.82 6.05
N LEU A 126 1.05 -6.98 6.79
CA LEU A 126 1.03 -6.92 8.25
C LEU A 126 -0.28 -6.36 8.80
N SER A 127 -0.97 -5.52 8.03
CA SER A 127 -2.27 -4.93 8.34
C SER A 127 -3.39 -5.99 8.42
N GLU A 128 -4.20 -5.95 9.48
CA GLU A 128 -5.35 -6.85 9.66
C GLU A 128 -6.48 -6.58 8.66
N SER A 129 -6.63 -5.33 8.20
CA SER A 129 -7.50 -4.96 7.06
C SER A 129 -6.76 -5.05 5.72
N GLY A 130 -5.61 -5.72 5.72
CA GLY A 130 -4.78 -6.00 4.55
C GLY A 130 -5.37 -7.06 3.63
N PRO A 131 -4.87 -7.19 2.39
CA PRO A 131 -5.30 -8.25 1.47
C PRO A 131 -5.04 -9.66 2.01
N SER A 132 -4.10 -9.83 2.92
CA SER A 132 -3.77 -11.10 3.58
C SER A 132 -4.20 -11.17 5.05
N ALA A 133 -5.02 -10.22 5.52
CA ALA A 133 -5.54 -10.16 6.89
C ALA A 133 -4.48 -10.32 8.00
N GLY A 134 -3.30 -9.72 7.82
CA GLY A 134 -2.19 -9.80 8.78
C GLY A 134 -1.24 -10.98 8.58
N LEU A 135 -1.47 -11.84 7.58
CA LEU A 135 -0.57 -12.94 7.24
C LEU A 135 0.56 -12.46 6.32
N VAL A 136 1.80 -12.79 6.67
CA VAL A 136 2.97 -12.56 5.82
C VAL A 136 3.21 -13.81 4.99
N ILE A 137 3.03 -13.68 3.68
CA ILE A 137 3.12 -14.77 2.70
C ILE A 137 4.08 -14.38 1.59
N ARG A 138 4.76 -15.38 1.02
CA ARG A 138 5.49 -15.22 -0.24
C ARG A 138 4.50 -14.97 -1.37
N PRO A 139 4.62 -13.87 -2.15
CA PRO A 139 3.72 -13.63 -3.26
C PRO A 139 3.81 -14.68 -4.38
N TYR A 140 4.93 -15.39 -4.48
CA TYR A 140 5.13 -16.44 -5.48
C TYR A 140 4.18 -17.63 -5.32
N ASP A 141 4.08 -18.19 -4.10
CA ASP A 141 3.40 -19.46 -3.83
C ASP A 141 2.42 -19.40 -2.64
N GLY A 142 2.36 -18.30 -1.91
CA GLY A 142 1.50 -18.13 -0.74
C GLY A 142 2.03 -18.75 0.55
N GLU A 143 3.22 -19.37 0.52
CA GLU A 143 3.81 -20.01 1.69
C GLU A 143 4.33 -18.98 2.70
N ILE A 144 4.42 -19.38 3.97
CA ILE A 144 4.99 -18.55 5.03
C ILE A 144 6.51 -18.55 4.90
N PRO A 145 7.18 -17.39 4.73
CA PRO A 145 8.63 -17.35 4.59
C PRO A 145 9.32 -17.74 5.90
N ALA A 146 10.32 -18.62 5.82
CA ALA A 146 11.17 -18.99 6.96
C ALA A 146 12.35 -18.02 7.11
N SER A 147 12.68 -17.24 6.08
CA SER A 147 13.76 -16.26 6.07
C SER A 147 13.34 -14.97 5.34
N VAL A 148 13.52 -13.82 5.98
CA VAL A 148 13.18 -12.51 5.41
C VAL A 148 14.36 -11.57 5.52
N SER A 149 14.71 -10.89 4.43
CA SER A 149 15.70 -9.81 4.47
C SER A 149 15.07 -8.45 4.21
N PHE A 150 15.54 -7.44 4.93
CA PHE A 150 15.30 -6.03 4.64
C PHE A 150 16.55 -5.46 3.96
N VAL A 151 16.39 -4.85 2.79
CA VAL A 151 17.50 -4.31 1.99
C VAL A 151 17.29 -2.83 1.78
N GLN A 152 18.24 -2.00 2.24
CA GLN A 152 18.24 -0.58 1.95
C GLN A 152 18.41 -0.34 0.43
N ALA A 153 17.33 0.06 -0.24
CA ALA A 153 17.27 0.17 -1.69
C ALA A 153 17.55 1.60 -2.21
N TYR A 154 18.27 2.40 -1.43
CA TYR A 154 18.65 3.78 -1.75
C TYR A 154 20.06 4.09 -1.21
N GLU A 155 20.86 4.83 -1.99
CA GLU A 155 22.25 5.14 -1.63
C GLU A 155 22.42 6.45 -0.86
N LYS A 156 21.62 7.47 -1.18
CA LYS A 156 21.71 8.80 -0.58
C LYS A 156 20.32 9.35 -0.30
N ALA A 157 20.13 9.73 0.95
CA ALA A 157 18.95 10.40 1.46
C ALA A 157 19.37 11.58 2.35
N ALA A 158 18.59 12.66 2.36
CA ALA A 158 18.75 13.69 3.38
C ALA A 158 18.60 13.07 4.79
N PRO A 159 19.31 13.55 5.82
CA PRO A 159 19.37 12.88 7.13
C PRO A 159 18.00 12.52 7.75
N GLY A 160 17.05 13.45 7.85
CA GLY A 160 15.74 13.15 8.45
C GLY A 160 14.90 12.17 7.64
N MET A 161 15.19 12.08 6.35
CA MET A 161 14.46 11.30 5.37
C MET A 161 15.03 9.86 5.30
N HIS A 162 16.35 9.72 5.47
CA HIS A 162 17.02 8.46 5.82
C HIS A 162 16.48 7.90 7.14
N GLN A 163 16.42 8.74 8.18
CA GLN A 163 15.92 8.36 9.49
C GLN A 163 14.46 7.89 9.44
N ALA A 164 13.59 8.58 8.70
CA ALA A 164 12.19 8.18 8.52
C ALA A 164 12.07 6.82 7.81
N ALA A 165 12.86 6.58 6.75
CA ALA A 165 12.88 5.31 6.04
C ALA A 165 13.32 4.15 6.94
N LEU A 166 14.42 4.32 7.69
CA LEU A 166 14.89 3.30 8.62
C LEU A 166 13.94 3.09 9.81
N THR A 167 13.32 4.16 10.33
CA THR A 167 12.32 4.03 11.42
C THR A 167 11.15 3.16 10.96
N PHE A 168 10.69 3.36 9.73
CA PHE A 168 9.64 2.55 9.12
C PHE A 168 10.07 1.08 9.03
N ALA A 169 11.24 0.82 8.44
CA ALA A 169 11.76 -0.54 8.30
C ALA A 169 11.96 -1.27 9.63
N VAL A 170 12.45 -0.59 10.67
CA VAL A 170 12.62 -1.18 12.01
C VAL A 170 11.28 -1.54 12.63
N ASN A 171 10.28 -0.67 12.52
CA ASN A 171 8.94 -0.97 13.03
C ASN A 171 8.33 -2.18 12.31
N GLU A 172 8.48 -2.25 10.98
CA GLU A 172 8.02 -3.39 10.21
C GLU A 172 8.76 -4.68 10.56
N ALA A 173 10.09 -4.64 10.71
CA ALA A 173 10.87 -5.81 11.12
C ALA A 173 10.46 -6.31 12.50
N SER A 174 10.22 -5.40 13.45
CA SER A 174 9.71 -5.74 14.79
C SER A 174 8.32 -6.39 14.73
N MET A 175 7.41 -5.83 13.94
CA MET A 175 6.07 -6.41 13.73
C MET A 175 6.12 -7.77 13.04
N LEU A 176 6.95 -7.90 12.00
CA LEU A 176 7.21 -9.15 11.30
C LEU A 176 7.70 -10.22 12.28
N ARG A 177 8.66 -9.88 13.16
CA ARG A 177 9.22 -10.82 14.13
C ARG A 177 8.19 -11.31 15.15
N ARG A 178 7.20 -10.49 15.49
CA ARG A 178 6.05 -10.88 16.34
C ARG A 178 5.10 -11.82 15.62
N ARG A 179 4.87 -11.59 14.31
CA ARG A 179 4.01 -12.46 13.47
C ARG A 179 4.69 -13.78 13.11
N LEU A 180 5.99 -13.77 12.84
CA LEU A 180 6.80 -14.92 12.43
C LEU A 180 7.93 -15.20 13.45
N PRO A 181 7.62 -15.79 14.62
CA PRO A 181 8.57 -15.86 15.71
C PRO A 181 9.75 -16.82 15.49
N ARG A 182 9.70 -17.63 14.44
CA ARG A 182 10.73 -18.60 14.05
C ARG A 182 11.47 -18.23 12.78
N ALA A 183 11.04 -17.17 12.08
CA ALA A 183 11.71 -16.75 10.86
C ALA A 183 13.06 -16.11 11.18
N GLU A 184 14.05 -16.39 10.35
CA GLU A 184 15.29 -15.62 10.29
C GLU A 184 14.98 -14.25 9.70
N VAL A 185 15.37 -13.17 10.38
CA VAL A 185 15.18 -11.79 9.89
C VAL A 185 16.52 -11.09 9.88
N VAL A 186 16.95 -10.63 8.70
CA VAL A 186 18.23 -9.93 8.50
C VAL A 186 17.98 -8.56 7.87
N MET A 187 18.62 -7.51 8.38
CA MET A 187 18.51 -6.15 7.86
C MET A 187 19.86 -5.65 7.36
N PHE A 188 19.94 -5.37 6.07
CA PHE A 188 21.08 -4.74 5.40
C PHE A 188 20.82 -3.24 5.28
N ALA A 189 21.29 -2.47 6.28
CA ALA A 189 21.08 -1.03 6.36
C ALA A 189 22.22 -0.34 7.12
N ASP A 190 22.51 0.90 6.74
CA ASP A 190 23.52 1.75 7.37
C ASP A 190 22.86 2.89 8.16
N GLY A 191 23.50 3.36 9.24
CA GLY A 191 23.01 4.50 10.03
C GLY A 191 21.93 4.16 11.08
N LEU A 192 21.74 2.89 11.40
CA LEU A 192 20.89 2.45 12.53
C LEU A 192 21.41 2.94 13.90
N ASN A 193 22.73 3.18 14.00
CA ASN A 193 23.35 3.72 15.21
C ASN A 193 23.13 5.24 15.38
N ASP A 194 22.70 5.94 14.33
CA ASP A 194 22.51 7.40 14.33
C ASP A 194 21.11 7.80 14.83
N PHE A 195 20.33 6.84 15.36
CA PHE A 195 19.02 7.11 15.92
C PHE A 195 19.16 7.86 17.26
N PRO A 196 18.47 9.01 17.43
CA PRO A 196 18.59 9.81 18.63
C PRO A 196 18.11 9.04 19.86
N GLU A 197 18.95 9.01 20.89
CA GLU A 197 18.63 8.44 22.20
C GLU A 197 17.36 9.09 22.75
N GLY A 198 16.29 8.29 22.94
CA GLY A 198 15.04 8.77 23.57
C GLY A 198 13.77 8.52 22.76
N LYS A 199 13.83 8.24 21.45
CA LYS A 199 12.70 7.58 20.75
C LYS A 199 12.78 6.10 21.10
N LYS A 200 11.69 5.54 21.67
CA LYS A 200 11.54 4.15 22.18
C LYS A 200 12.56 3.19 21.54
N ALA A 201 13.35 2.51 22.38
CA ALA A 201 14.37 1.53 21.98
C ALA A 201 13.93 0.75 20.74
N LEU A 202 14.71 0.83 19.67
CA LEU A 202 14.53 0.06 18.45
C LEU A 202 14.42 -1.42 18.85
N ASP A 203 13.20 -1.96 18.84
CA ASP A 203 12.94 -3.35 19.23
C ASP A 203 13.31 -4.28 18.07
N LEU A 204 14.62 -4.44 17.89
CA LEU A 204 15.27 -5.32 16.94
C LEU A 204 15.65 -6.67 17.58
N ALA A 205 15.00 -7.03 18.69
CA ALA A 205 15.26 -8.30 19.35
C ALA A 205 14.98 -9.47 18.38
N GLY A 206 16.02 -10.22 18.04
CA GLY A 206 15.93 -11.33 17.08
C GLY A 206 15.96 -10.92 15.61
N VAL A 207 16.38 -9.69 15.29
CA VAL A 207 16.74 -9.23 13.94
C VAL A 207 18.27 -9.08 13.86
N GLU A 208 18.91 -9.75 12.91
CA GLU A 208 20.34 -9.57 12.63
C GLU A 208 20.51 -8.29 11.79
N VAL A 209 21.38 -7.37 12.23
CA VAL A 209 21.67 -6.13 11.49
C VAL A 209 23.06 -6.21 10.89
N LEU A 210 23.16 -6.00 9.58
CA LEU A 210 24.41 -6.00 8.83
C LEU A 210 24.62 -4.62 8.17
N SER A 211 25.63 -3.89 8.65
CA SER A 211 26.11 -2.66 8.02
C SER A 211 27.06 -3.03 6.88
N ALA A 212 26.49 -3.55 5.80
CA ALA A 212 27.22 -3.94 4.60
C ALA A 212 26.41 -3.55 3.36
N PRO A 213 27.03 -2.88 2.36
CA PRO A 213 26.33 -2.48 1.16
C PRO A 213 25.90 -3.71 0.36
N VAL A 214 24.63 -3.74 -0.04
CA VAL A 214 24.09 -4.76 -0.94
C VAL A 214 24.47 -4.42 -2.37
N GLN A 215 25.16 -5.36 -3.02
CA GLN A 215 25.61 -5.25 -4.40
C GLN A 215 24.50 -5.62 -5.38
N SER A 216 23.75 -6.69 -5.08
CA SER A 216 22.67 -7.16 -5.93
C SER A 216 21.67 -8.05 -5.18
N VAL A 217 20.44 -8.06 -5.67
CA VAL A 217 19.36 -8.95 -5.28
C VAL A 217 18.84 -9.60 -6.56
N ALA A 218 18.89 -10.93 -6.63
CA ALA A 218 18.56 -11.67 -7.84
C ALA A 218 17.79 -12.97 -7.54
N PRO A 219 16.89 -13.40 -8.45
CA PRO A 219 16.28 -14.71 -8.38
C PRO A 219 17.35 -15.82 -8.37
N ASN A 220 17.12 -16.89 -7.61
CA ASN A 220 18.03 -18.04 -7.55
C ASN A 220 17.53 -19.26 -8.35
N GLY A 221 16.53 -19.09 -9.23
CA GLY A 221 15.95 -20.17 -10.03
C GLY A 221 15.03 -21.13 -9.26
N GLY A 222 14.90 -20.96 -7.93
CA GLY A 222 13.91 -21.60 -7.08
C GLY A 222 12.94 -20.56 -6.48
N SER A 223 12.40 -20.86 -5.29
CA SER A 223 11.54 -19.93 -4.54
C SER A 223 12.32 -18.94 -3.65
N SER A 224 13.64 -19.13 -3.50
CA SER A 224 14.52 -18.23 -2.75
C SER A 224 15.10 -17.13 -3.65
N VAL A 225 15.41 -16.00 -3.01
CA VAL A 225 16.06 -14.84 -3.61
C VAL A 225 17.45 -14.69 -3.00
N LYS A 226 18.45 -14.51 -3.85
CA LYS A 226 19.85 -14.34 -3.45
C LYS A 226 20.16 -12.86 -3.23
N VAL A 227 20.71 -12.53 -2.07
CA VAL A 227 21.21 -11.19 -1.71
C VAL A 227 22.73 -11.25 -1.60
N ALA A 228 23.43 -10.53 -2.47
CA ALA A 228 24.89 -10.41 -2.46
C ALA A 228 25.31 -9.08 -1.82
N PHE A 229 26.23 -9.11 -0.86
CA PHE A 229 26.61 -7.95 -0.04
C PHE A 229 28.09 -7.97 0.38
N GLY A 230 28.57 -6.81 0.84
CA GLY A 230 29.95 -6.64 1.33
C GLY A 230 30.99 -6.56 0.19
N ALA A 231 32.22 -6.17 0.51
CA ALA A 231 33.28 -6.00 -0.50
C ALA A 231 33.78 -7.33 -1.09
N GLU A 232 33.72 -8.41 -0.30
CA GLU A 232 34.17 -9.75 -0.67
C GLU A 232 33.12 -10.54 -1.47
N GLY A 233 31.94 -9.97 -1.72
CA GLY A 233 30.89 -10.61 -2.53
C GLY A 233 30.21 -11.79 -1.84
N GLN A 234 30.03 -11.71 -0.52
CA GLN A 234 29.28 -12.72 0.24
C GLN A 234 27.82 -12.75 -0.24
N ALA A 235 27.17 -13.91 -0.13
CA ALA A 235 25.77 -14.04 -0.50
C ALA A 235 25.00 -14.90 0.49
N ARG A 236 23.76 -14.50 0.77
CA ARG A 236 22.77 -15.28 1.52
C ARG A 236 21.49 -15.40 0.71
N GLU A 237 20.72 -16.44 0.99
CA GLU A 237 19.43 -16.70 0.34
C GLU A 237 18.30 -16.45 1.34
N PHE A 238 17.23 -15.83 0.86
CA PHE A 238 16.05 -15.51 1.65
C PHE A 238 14.78 -15.92 0.91
N ASP A 239 13.77 -16.34 1.65
CA ASP A 239 12.44 -16.67 1.12
C ASP A 239 11.67 -15.43 0.65
N LEU A 240 11.91 -14.29 1.32
CA LEU A 240 11.31 -13.00 1.00
C LEU A 240 12.34 -11.88 1.17
N VAL A 241 12.39 -10.96 0.21
CA VAL A 241 13.24 -9.76 0.27
C VAL A 241 12.34 -8.53 0.28
N VAL A 242 12.53 -7.68 1.27
CA VAL A 242 11.80 -6.44 1.49
C VAL A 242 12.74 -5.28 1.20
N LEU A 243 12.44 -4.52 0.16
CA LEU A 243 13.20 -3.33 -0.21
C LEU A 243 12.73 -2.15 0.65
N ILE A 244 13.64 -1.63 1.48
CA ILE A 244 13.42 -0.38 2.21
C ILE A 244 13.50 0.75 1.19
N THR A 245 12.39 1.42 0.98
CA THR A 245 12.29 2.56 0.07
C THR A 245 12.49 3.86 0.85
N GLN A 246 12.76 4.96 0.14
CA GLN A 246 12.81 6.29 0.76
C GLN A 246 11.50 7.04 0.46
N PRO A 247 10.89 7.73 1.45
CA PRO A 247 9.76 8.62 1.22
C PRO A 247 10.22 9.87 0.45
N GLN A 248 9.39 10.39 -0.43
CA GLN A 248 9.71 11.50 -1.33
C GLN A 248 8.47 12.39 -1.56
N LEU A 249 8.64 13.62 -2.02
CA LEU A 249 7.49 14.45 -2.43
C LEU A 249 6.89 13.92 -3.73
N SER A 250 5.56 13.87 -3.78
CA SER A 250 4.86 13.51 -5.00
C SER A 250 5.17 14.46 -6.15
N LYS A 251 5.07 13.96 -7.38
CA LYS A 251 5.18 14.81 -8.57
C LYS A 251 4.20 15.98 -8.51
N ASP A 252 2.95 15.70 -8.14
CA ASP A 252 1.89 16.70 -8.03
C ASP A 252 2.23 17.80 -7.02
N SER A 253 2.84 17.44 -5.89
CA SER A 253 3.29 18.40 -4.88
C SER A 253 4.38 19.33 -5.41
N ARG A 254 5.30 18.81 -6.23
CA ARG A 254 6.36 19.60 -6.89
C ARG A 254 5.79 20.51 -7.96
N ASP A 255 4.85 20.03 -8.75
CA ASP A 255 4.19 20.80 -9.81
C ASP A 255 3.34 21.93 -9.20
N LEU A 256 2.61 21.65 -8.11
CA LEU A 256 1.86 22.64 -7.35
C LEU A 256 2.78 23.75 -6.80
N ALA A 257 3.89 23.36 -6.18
CA ALA A 257 4.86 24.31 -5.64
C ALA A 257 5.43 25.24 -6.72
N LYS A 258 5.80 24.68 -7.88
CA LYS A 258 6.28 25.44 -9.03
C LYS A 258 5.21 26.38 -9.56
N GLY A 259 3.96 25.92 -9.66
CA GLY A 259 2.82 26.75 -10.09
C GLY A 259 2.55 27.91 -9.14
N LEU A 260 2.76 27.71 -7.84
CA LEU A 260 2.62 28.73 -6.82
C LEU A 260 3.87 29.59 -6.62
N GLY A 261 4.99 29.28 -7.29
CA GLY A 261 6.25 30.00 -7.14
C GLY A 261 6.87 29.86 -5.75
N LEU A 262 6.65 28.71 -5.09
CA LEU A 262 7.17 28.41 -3.76
C LEU A 262 8.53 27.71 -3.88
N GLY A 263 9.55 28.21 -3.16
CA GLY A 263 10.82 27.51 -2.98
C GLY A 263 10.69 26.33 -2.02
N LEU A 264 10.16 25.18 -2.47
CA LEU A 264 10.11 23.97 -1.64
C LEU A 264 11.44 23.24 -1.65
N THR A 265 12.17 23.28 -0.53
CA THR A 265 13.33 22.42 -0.29
C THR A 265 12.92 21.17 0.49
N TYR A 266 13.34 20.04 -0.07
CA TYR A 266 13.00 18.69 0.35
C TYR A 266 13.26 18.34 1.83
N ALA A 267 14.36 18.85 2.39
CA ALA A 267 14.75 18.60 3.77
C ALA A 267 13.82 19.32 4.76
N ASP A 268 13.36 20.53 4.43
CA ASP A 268 12.63 21.38 5.37
C ASP A 268 11.27 20.79 5.78
N PHE A 269 10.67 19.99 4.89
CA PHE A 269 9.39 19.33 5.14
C PHE A 269 9.47 18.18 6.16
N LEU A 270 10.58 17.44 6.18
CA LEU A 270 10.73 16.22 6.98
C LEU A 270 11.74 16.36 8.13
N SER A 271 12.63 17.36 8.10
CA SER A 271 13.76 17.47 9.04
C SER A 271 13.88 18.80 9.78
N GLY A 272 12.94 19.74 9.69
CA GLY A 272 12.97 20.96 10.51
C GLY A 272 12.67 20.70 12.00
N GLU A 273 12.71 21.72 12.86
CA GLU A 273 12.09 21.72 14.20
C GLU A 273 11.05 22.86 14.24
N GLY A 274 9.86 22.68 14.84
CA GLY A 274 8.85 23.76 14.97
C GLY A 274 7.36 23.35 14.85
N ASP A 275 6.46 24.34 14.97
CA ASP A 275 5.00 24.26 15.21
C ASP A 275 4.12 23.69 14.07
N GLY A 276 4.68 22.91 13.14
CA GLY A 276 3.91 22.21 12.10
C GLY A 276 3.45 23.05 10.91
N LEU A 277 3.70 24.37 10.89
CA LEU A 277 3.44 25.25 9.74
C LEU A 277 4.72 25.95 9.26
N LEU A 278 5.13 25.69 8.02
CA LEU A 278 6.24 26.41 7.38
C LEU A 278 5.70 27.63 6.63
N LYS A 279 6.25 28.80 6.94
CA LYS A 279 5.99 30.02 6.18
C LYS A 279 6.65 29.91 4.81
N THR A 280 5.95 30.37 3.78
CA THR A 280 6.51 30.45 2.43
C THR A 280 6.88 31.90 2.08
N ASP A 281 7.48 32.08 0.90
CA ASP A 281 7.75 33.41 0.33
C ASP A 281 6.47 34.25 0.11
N LYS A 282 5.30 33.61 0.16
CA LYS A 282 3.98 34.24 0.14
C LYS A 282 3.37 34.21 1.54
N GLN A 283 3.04 35.39 2.08
CA GLN A 283 2.54 35.53 3.46
C GLN A 283 1.28 34.72 3.75
N ASP A 284 0.41 34.57 2.75
CA ASP A 284 -0.91 33.92 2.90
C ASP A 284 -0.88 32.42 2.55
N VAL A 285 0.28 31.89 2.15
CA VAL A 285 0.45 30.47 1.82
C VAL A 285 1.37 29.82 2.84
N GLN A 286 0.86 28.79 3.50
CA GLN A 286 1.56 28.03 4.52
C GLN A 286 1.63 26.56 4.13
N LEU A 287 2.65 25.85 4.61
CA LEU A 287 2.80 24.41 4.41
C LEU A 287 2.59 23.69 5.73
N ALA A 288 1.69 22.72 5.75
CA ALA A 288 1.54 21.82 6.87
C ALA A 288 2.60 20.73 6.81
N ARG A 289 3.32 20.55 7.92
CA ARG A 289 4.32 19.52 8.14
C ARG A 289 3.75 18.44 9.07
N GLN A 290 4.16 17.19 8.86
CA GLN A 290 3.96 16.14 9.86
C GLN A 290 4.99 16.31 11.01
N ALA A 291 4.47 16.49 12.23
CA ALA A 291 5.24 16.49 13.48
C ALA A 291 5.51 15.06 13.97
#